data_AF-A0AAD0QPB0-F1
#
_entry.id   AF-A0AAD0QPB0-F1
#
_cell.length_a   1.000
_cell.length_b   1.000
_cell.length_c   1.000
_cell.angle_alpha   90.00
_cell.angle_beta   90.00
_cell.angle_gamma   90.00
#
_symmetry.space_group_name_H-M   'P 1'
#
loop_
_entity.id
_entity.type
_entity.pdbx_description
1 polymer ?
#
loop_
_entity_poly.entity_id
_entity_poly.type
_entity_poly.pdbx_seq_one_letter_code
_entity_poly.pdbx_strand_id
1 'polypeptide(L)' 'MSMWQEVPDNAATATGSLDNGFKAQWEEYLTDVAMDRRHRFDLLSGAREVQLAELGLRSAAEGRRVYVPEIVVDQR' A
#
# COMPACT_ATOMS: atom_id res chain seq x y z
N MET A 1 3.13 27.38 -23.13
CA MET A 1 2.84 27.70 -21.72
C MET A 1 2.70 26.39 -20.97
N SER A 2 3.46 26.16 -19.91
CA SER A 2 3.45 24.90 -19.17
C SER A 2 2.24 24.83 -18.24
N MET A 3 1.53 23.70 -18.26
CA MET A 3 0.27 23.47 -17.53
C MET A 3 0.51 22.67 -16.23
N TRP A 4 1.62 22.95 -15.53
CA TRP A 4 1.90 22.32 -14.24
C TRP A 4 1.14 23.06 -13.14
N GLN A 5 0.50 22.30 -12.25
CA GLN A 5 -0.21 22.82 -11.09
C GLN A 5 0.65 22.63 -9.85
N GLU A 6 0.73 23.67 -9.02
CA GLU A 6 1.47 23.63 -7.76
C GLU A 6 0.75 22.75 -6.74
N VAL A 7 1.48 21.78 -6.17
CA VAL A 7 0.96 20.82 -5.19
C VAL A 7 1.33 21.29 -3.79
N PRO A 8 0.38 21.46 -2.85
CA PRO A 8 0.68 21.85 -1.48
C PRO A 8 1.54 20.83 -0.75
N ASP A 9 2.41 21.32 0.14
CA ASP A 9 3.16 20.46 1.06
C ASP A 9 2.23 19.74 2.05
N ASN A 10 2.68 18.58 2.54
CA ASN A 10 1.94 17.67 3.44
C ASN A 10 1.38 18.33 4.72
N ALA A 11 1.83 19.53 5.08
CA ALA A 11 1.43 20.25 6.27
C ALA A 11 0.04 20.91 6.16
N ALA A 12 -0.45 21.25 4.96
CA ALA A 12 -1.69 22.00 4.82
C ALA A 12 -2.43 21.67 3.52
N THR A 13 -3.35 20.70 3.58
CA THR A 13 -4.40 20.61 2.56
C THR A 13 -5.57 21.52 2.94
N ALA A 14 -6.44 21.86 1.97
CA ALA A 14 -7.66 22.62 2.21
C ALA A 14 -8.62 21.97 3.24
N THR A 15 -8.37 20.71 3.61
CA THR A 15 -9.12 19.90 4.57
C THR A 15 -8.33 19.50 5.82
N GLY A 16 -7.11 20.02 6.02
CA GLY A 16 -6.30 19.81 7.24
C GLY A 16 -4.87 19.32 7.00
N SER A 17 -4.13 19.08 8.09
CA SER A 17 -2.81 18.43 8.06
C SER A 17 -2.98 16.95 7.72
N LEU A 18 -2.20 16.46 6.75
CA LEU A 18 -2.09 15.03 6.50
C LEU A 18 -1.21 14.43 7.60
N ASP A 19 -1.77 13.59 8.47
CA ASP A 19 -0.95 12.82 9.41
C ASP A 19 -0.09 11.83 8.62
N ASN A 20 1.06 11.48 9.19
CA ASN A 20 1.98 10.55 8.58
C ASN A 20 1.32 9.16 8.45
N GLY A 21 1.18 8.67 7.21
CA GLY A 21 0.54 7.38 6.94
C GLY A 21 1.20 6.19 7.63
N PHE A 22 2.52 6.21 7.83
CA PHE A 22 3.21 5.19 8.61
C PHE A 22 2.82 5.24 10.08
N LYS A 23 2.76 6.43 10.68
CA LYS A 23 2.32 6.60 12.08
C LYS A 23 0.90 6.08 12.26
N ALA A 24 -0.03 6.53 11.40
CA ALA A 24 -1.43 6.12 11.48
C ALA A 24 -1.60 4.58 11.34
N GLN A 25 -0.87 3.96 10.41
CA GLN A 25 -0.90 2.50 10.25
C GLN A 25 -0.26 1.76 11.43
N TRP A 26 0.84 2.28 11.99
CA TRP A 26 1.47 1.71 13.18
C TRP A 26 0.55 1.78 14.41
N GLU A 27 -0.15 2.89 14.61
CA GLU A 27 -1.14 3.05 15.68
C GLU A 27 -2.28 2.03 15.54
N GLU A 28 -2.77 1.79 14.33
CA GLU A 28 -3.78 0.76 14.05
C GLU A 28 -3.27 -0.65 14.39
N TYR A 29 -2.08 -1.02 13.89
CA TYR A 29 -1.47 -2.33 14.15
C TYR A 29 -1.26 -2.58 15.65
N LEU A 30 -0.68 -1.61 16.37
CA LEU A 30 -0.45 -1.72 17.81
C LEU A 30 -1.77 -1.84 18.59
N THR A 31 -2.81 -1.15 18.16
CA THR A 31 -4.15 -1.25 18.77
C THR A 31 -4.73 -2.65 18.58
N ASP A 32 -4.58 -3.25 17.40
CA ASP A 32 -5.05 -4.63 17.16
C ASP A 32 -4.27 -5.66 17.99
N VAL A 33 -2.94 -5.51 18.09
CA VAL A 33 -2.10 -6.37 18.94
C VAL A 33 -2.50 -6.26 20.42
N ALA A 34 -2.64 -5.03 20.94
CA ALA A 34 -2.99 -4.80 22.33
C ALA A 34 -4.39 -5.33 22.70
N MET A 35 -5.27 -5.46 21.71
CA MET A 35 -6.66 -5.91 21.86
C MET A 35 -6.87 -7.37 21.43
N ASP A 36 -5.79 -8.09 21.12
CA ASP A 36 -5.82 -9.47 20.61
C ASP A 36 -6.76 -9.66 19.41
N ARG A 37 -6.78 -8.68 18.50
CA ARG A 37 -7.55 -8.72 17.26
C ARG A 37 -6.68 -9.13 16.08
N ARG A 38 -7.29 -9.84 15.13
CA ARG A 38 -6.65 -10.08 13.84
C ARG A 38 -6.52 -8.75 13.09
N HIS A 39 -5.28 -8.32 12.87
CA HIS A 39 -5.00 -7.18 12.01
C HIS A 39 -5.36 -7.50 10.56
N ARG A 40 -5.88 -6.50 9.83
CA ARG A 40 -6.35 -6.67 8.44
C ARG A 40 -5.26 -6.95 7.42
N PHE A 41 -4.01 -6.53 7.71
CA PHE A 41 -2.87 -6.76 6.84
C PHE A 41 -1.92 -7.79 7.46
N ASP A 42 -1.93 -9.02 6.93
CA ASP A 42 -1.02 -10.09 7.33
C ASP A 42 0.18 -10.19 6.36
N LEU A 43 1.07 -11.16 6.61
CA LEU A 43 2.23 -11.39 5.74
C LEU A 43 1.82 -11.79 4.31
N LEU A 44 0.65 -12.41 4.12
CA LEU A 44 0.16 -12.74 2.79
C LEU A 44 -0.26 -11.47 2.02
N SER A 45 -0.76 -10.44 2.71
CA SER A 45 -0.95 -9.12 2.12
C SER A 45 0.37 -8.51 1.64
N GLY A 46 1.44 -8.61 2.44
CA GLY A 46 2.78 -8.17 2.01
C GLY A 46 3.31 -8.95 0.79
N ALA A 47 3.11 -10.27 0.77
CA ALA A 47 3.51 -11.10 -0.38
C ALA A 47 2.75 -10.72 -1.67
N ARG A 48 1.47 -10.34 -1.57
CA ARG A 48 0.68 -9.84 -2.72
C ARG A 48 1.27 -8.56 -3.29
N GLU A 49 1.76 -7.66 -2.45
CA GLU A 49 2.38 -6.42 -2.90
C GLU A 49 3.71 -6.66 -3.62
N VAL A 50 4.57 -7.54 -3.09
CA VAL A 50 5.83 -7.92 -3.77
C VAL A 50 5.54 -8.53 -5.14
N GLN A 51 4.59 -9.46 -5.22
CA GLN A 51 4.15 -10.03 -6.49
C GLN A 51 3.67 -8.94 -7.47
N LEU A 52 2.82 -8.03 -7.00
CA LEU A 52 2.31 -6.95 -7.85
C LEU A 52 3.43 -6.04 -8.36
N ALA A 53 4.42 -5.73 -7.52
CA ALA A 53 5.59 -4.93 -7.90
C ALA A 53 6.40 -5.62 -9.01
N GLU A 54 6.73 -6.90 -8.84
CA GLU A 54 7.47 -7.68 -9.85
C GLU A 54 6.70 -7.78 -11.17
N LEU A 55 5.40 -8.06 -11.11
CA LEU A 55 4.53 -8.12 -12.29
C LEU A 55 4.39 -6.76 -12.96
N GLY A 56 4.38 -5.68 -12.19
CA GLY A 56 4.36 -4.30 -12.67
C GLY A 56 5.63 -3.96 -13.46
N LEU A 57 6.80 -4.32 -12.93
CA LEU A 57 8.08 -4.17 -13.64
C LEU A 57 8.08 -4.95 -14.96
N ARG A 58 7.60 -6.19 -14.96
CA ARG A 58 7.46 -7.00 -16.18
C ARG A 58 6.48 -6.37 -17.18
N SER A 59 5.32 -5.91 -16.70
CA SER A 59 4.32 -5.25 -17.54
C SER A 59 4.87 -4.01 -18.23
N ALA A 60 5.63 -3.19 -17.49
CA ALA A 60 6.28 -1.99 -18.02
C ALA A 60 7.34 -2.35 -19.07
N ALA A 61 8.20 -3.34 -18.80
CA ALA A 61 9.23 -3.78 -19.73
C ALA A 61 8.66 -4.37 -21.03
N GLU A 62 7.55 -5.10 -20.94
CA GLU A 62 6.94 -5.78 -22.09
C GLU A 62 5.86 -4.94 -22.80
N GLY A 63 5.49 -3.77 -22.25
CA GLY A 63 4.47 -2.89 -22.83
C GLY A 63 3.08 -3.53 -22.93
N ARG A 64 2.79 -4.56 -22.10
CA ARG A 64 1.53 -5.31 -22.16
C ARG A 64 0.96 -5.57 -20.77
N ARG A 65 -0.33 -5.87 -20.74
CA ARG A 65 -0.98 -6.36 -19.52
C ARG A 65 -0.47 -7.76 -19.18
N VAL A 66 -0.28 -7.99 -17.89
CA VAL A 66 0.17 -9.25 -17.31
C VAL A 66 -0.90 -9.69 -16.31
N TYR A 67 -1.28 -10.97 -16.35
CA TYR A 67 -2.21 -11.55 -15.38
C TYR A 67 -1.56 -11.57 -13.99
N VAL A 68 -2.34 -11.19 -12.97
CA VAL A 68 -1.93 -11.25 -11.56
C VAL A 68 -2.56 -12.52 -10.97
N PRO A 69 -1.80 -13.61 -10.78
CA PRO A 69 -2.34 -14.83 -10.20
C PRO A 69 -2.58 -14.64 -8.70
N GLU A 70 -3.64 -15.25 -8.20
CA GLU A 70 -3.89 -15.30 -6.76
C GLU A 70 -2.80 -16.10 -6.04
N ILE A 71 -2.32 -15.58 -4.90
CA ILE A 71 -1.41 -16.31 -4.01
C ILE A 71 -2.17 -16.80 -2.78
N VAL A 72 -1.93 -18.07 -2.44
CA VAL A 72 -2.53 -18.76 -1.30
C VAL A 72 -1.42 -19.38 -0.45
N VAL A 73 -1.64 -19.45 0.86
CA VAL A 73 -0.75 -20.19 1.78
C VAL A 73 -1.39 -21.55 2.04
N ASP A 74 -0.64 -22.63 1.82
CA ASP A 74 -1.06 -23.97 2.24
C ASP A 74 -0.93 -24.06 3.77
N GLN A 75 -2.04 -24.26 4.47
CA GLN A 75 -2.10 -24.29 5.94
C GLN A 75 -2.04 -25.71 6.52
N ARG A 76 -1.43 -26.66 5.80
CA ARG A 76 -1.24 -28.04 6.27
C ARG A 76 -0.32 -28.16 7.48
#